data_AF-A0A3M1FKM0-F1
#
_entry.id   AF-A0A3M1FKM0-F1
#
_cell.length_a   1.000
_cell.length_b   1.000
_cell.length_c   1.000
_cell.angle_alpha   90.00
_cell.angle_beta   90.00
_cell.angle_gamma   90.00
#
_symmetry.space_group_name_H-M   'P 1'
#
loop_
_entity.id
_entity.type
_entity.pdbx_description
1 polymer ?
#
loop_
_entity_poly.entity_id
_entity_poly.type
_entity_poly.pdbx_seq_one_letter_code
_entity_poly.pdbx_strand_id
1 'polypeptide(L)' 'DQTNSEWNILGQAVSGELAGSQLTPVTSINHFWFSWAAFRPETRVYQP' A
#
# COMPACT_ATOMS: atom_id res chain seq x y z
N ASP A 1 17.69 -6.60 -8.85
CA ASP A 1 18.42 -6.67 -7.58
C ASP A 1 17.48 -6.44 -6.40
N GLN A 2 17.70 -7.13 -5.29
CA GLN A 2 16.97 -6.93 -4.03
C GLN A 2 17.95 -6.39 -2.99
N THR A 3 17.67 -5.23 -2.40
CA THR A 3 18.59 -4.51 -1.48
C THR A 3 18.48 -4.97 -0.01
N ASN A 4 17.65 -5.99 0.27
CA ASN A 4 17.34 -6.47 1.64
C ASN A 4 17.01 -5.36 2.65
N SER A 5 16.45 -4.24 2.18
CA SER A 5 16.04 -3.13 3.04
C SER A 5 14.62 -3.36 3.56
N GLU A 6 14.37 -3.06 4.83
CA GLU A 6 13.02 -3.10 5.41
C GLU A 6 12.37 -1.73 5.29
N TRP A 7 11.08 -1.71 4.93
CA TRP A 7 10.34 -0.48 4.65
C TRP A 7 9.10 -0.39 5.53
N ASN A 8 8.81 0.81 6.03
CA ASN A 8 7.53 1.09 6.68
C ASN A 8 6.40 1.31 5.66
N ILE A 9 5.16 1.39 6.13
CA ILE A 9 3.98 1.56 5.27
C ILE A 9 3.96 2.87 4.46
N LEU A 10 4.75 3.86 4.87
CA LEU A 10 4.88 5.14 4.17
C LEU A 10 5.98 5.10 3.09
N GLY A 11 6.61 3.96 2.88
CA GLY A 11 7.68 3.79 1.91
C GLY A 11 9.03 4.35 2.37
N GLN A 12 9.24 4.49 3.67
CA GLN A 12 10.52 4.90 4.25
C GLN A 12 11.34 3.67 4.64
N ALA A 13 12.59 3.59 4.20
CA ALA A 13 13.49 2.50 4.57
C ALA A 13 13.96 2.69 6.02
N VAL A 14 13.61 1.75 6.88
CA VAL A 14 13.92 1.80 8.32
C VAL A 14 15.20 1.03 8.68
N SER A 15 15.63 0.10 7.83
CA SER A 15 16.85 -0.68 8.01
C SER A 15 17.39 -1.20 6.67
N GLY A 16 18.63 -1.71 6.69
CA GLY A 16 19.32 -2.26 5.51
C GLY A 16 20.04 -1.21 4.66
N GLU A 17 20.44 -1.61 3.46
CA GLU A 17 21.29 -0.80 2.56
C GLU A 17 20.70 0.58 2.22
N LEU A 18 19.37 0.68 2.11
CA LEU A 18 18.68 1.90 1.73
C LEU A 18 18.15 2.71 2.92
N ALA A 19 18.52 2.39 4.17
CA ALA A 19 18.00 3.09 5.36
C ALA A 19 18.03 4.63 5.22
N GLY A 20 16.90 5.28 5.51
CA GLY A 20 16.69 6.72 5.33
C GLY A 20 16.19 7.14 3.95
N SER A 21 16.20 6.25 2.96
CA SER A 21 15.62 6.49 1.63
C SER A 21 14.09 6.48 1.66
N GLN A 22 13.49 7.12 0.65
CA GLN A 22 12.05 7.25 0.48
C GLN A 22 11.64 6.75 -0.91
N LEU A 23 10.66 5.84 -0.97
CA LEU A 23 10.04 5.42 -2.22
C LEU A 23 9.16 6.53 -2.79
N THR A 24 9.04 6.57 -4.12
CA THR A 24 8.03 7.39 -4.80
C THR A 24 6.64 6.94 -4.35
N PRO A 25 5.84 7.83 -3.75
CA PRO A 25 4.48 7.49 -3.33
C PRO A 25 3.62 7.11 -4.53
N VAL A 26 2.84 6.04 -4.39
CA VAL A 26 1.77 5.69 -5.32
C VAL A 26 0.44 6.07 -4.72
N THR A 27 -0.53 6.41 -5.57
CA THR A 27 -1.89 6.71 -5.11
C THR A 27 -2.49 5.48 -4.44
N SER A 28 -2.73 5.57 -3.15
CA SER A 28 -3.38 4.56 -2.34
C SER A 28 -4.44 5.23 -1.47
N ILE A 29 -5.53 4.51 -1.21
CA ILE A 29 -6.59 4.97 -0.33
C ILE A 29 -7.04 3.81 0.55
N ASN A 30 -7.16 4.08 1.84
CA ASN A 30 -7.82 3.19 2.78
C ASN A 30 -9.34 3.41 2.70
N HIS A 31 -10.05 2.50 2.03
CA HIS A 31 -11.50 2.55 1.92
C HIS A 31 -12.17 1.55 2.84
N PHE A 32 -13.28 1.94 3.47
CA PHE A 32 -14.24 0.96 3.95
C PHE A 32 -14.82 0.20 2.75
N TRP A 33 -15.07 -1.11 2.92
CA TRP A 33 -15.55 -1.96 1.82
C TRP A 33 -16.86 -1.44 1.20
N PHE A 34 -17.77 -0.88 2.01
CA PHE A 34 -19.06 -0.36 1.53
C PHE A 34 -18.89 0.95 0.74
N SER A 35 -17.89 1.77 1.05
CA SER A 35 -17.58 2.98 0.28
C SER A 35 -17.02 2.60 -1.09
N TRP A 36 -16.13 1.61 -1.14
CA TRP A 36 -15.62 1.08 -2.40
C TRP A 36 -16.74 0.51 -3.27
N ALA A 37 -17.62 -0.31 -2.70
CA ALA A 37 -18.76 -0.87 -3.43
C ALA A 37 -19.69 0.20 -4.02
N ALA A 38 -19.87 1.34 -3.34
CA ALA A 38 -20.68 2.45 -3.86
C ALA A 38 -20.02 3.15 -5.08
N PHE A 39 -18.69 3.26 -5.10
CA PHE A 39 -17.96 3.94 -6.19
C PHE A 39 -17.46 3.01 -7.30
N ARG A 40 -17.46 1.69 -7.06
CA ARG A 40 -17.01 0.63 -7.97
C ARG A 40 -18.01 -0.54 -7.94
N PRO A 41 -19.24 -0.33 -8.42
CA PRO A 41 -20.34 -1.30 -8.30
C PRO A 41 -20.07 -2.63 -9.01
N GLU A 42 -19.15 -2.67 -9.97
CA GLU A 42 -18.68 -3.87 -10.66
C GLU A 42 -17.76 -4.77 -9.80
N THR A 43 -17.24 -4.26 -8.68
CA THR A 43 -16.39 -5.04 -7.78
C THR A 43 -17.23 -6.10 -7.08
N ARG A 44 -16.89 -7.38 -7.27
CA ARG A 44 -17.55 -8.48 -6.56
C ARG A 44 -17.22 -8.43 -5.06
N VAL A 45 -18.24 -8.25 -4.23
CA VAL A 45 -18.13 -8.37 -2.78
C VAL A 45 -18.29 -9.84 -2.39
N TYR A 46 -17.32 -10.38 -1.65
CA TYR A 46 -17.42 -11.73 -1.11
C TYR A 46 -18.37 -11.76 0.10
N GLN A 47 -19.25 -12.75 0.15
CA GLN A 47 -20.10 -13.06 1.30
C GLN A 47 -19.82 -14.52 1.70
N PRO A 48 -19.57 -14.81 3.00
CA PRO A 48 -19.29 -16.16 3.49
C PRO A 48 -20.52 -17.07 3.46
#